data_AF-A0A0F8Z9C8-F1
#
_entry.id   AF-A0A0F8Z9C8-F1
#
_cell.length_a   1.000
_cell.length_b   1.000
_cell.length_c   1.000
_cell.angle_alpha   90.00
_cell.angle_beta   90.00
_cell.angle_gamma   90.00
#
_symmetry.space_group_name_H-M   'P 1'
#
loop_
_entity.id
_entity.type
_entity.pdbx_description
1 polymer ?
#
loop_
_entity_poly.entity_id
_entity_poly.type
_entity_poly.pdbx_seq_one_letter_code
_entity_poly.pdbx_strand_id
1 'polypeptide(L)'
;HIKVGYYLVPSAAFVAADGCYVQQQWNDHRMGTDSQGHMSHMTERERLTAARYFSGIAPNGTTSYLTIVGATVDYKATAGVIYQLHPHTSPAVDTSAGDVVLVVNWNGDPYHNITNLYDIVDDSGGNTIGNNKWFNLVIWGVANKSGTYEPTMINLPSGFYNTQASAEQDISGFDNFDIPREFDLESSTGFLIARLTIKKQAGTWAFGSVVDLRRADLLGARGGASSPETEFPDNTFKVFDATDNTKVFEFQADQISPATTRTYTAPDADGVIALTTVDALNERTPGAGTTVENVTIRDGSIELHHGTDTIAGDEILTPTGGYIIAAAQAGVTDDLDGIGGGAYGRIIVVRADAGDTITVRHNDAG
;
A
#
# COMPACT_ATOMS: atom_id res chain seq x y z
N HIS A 1 24.53 -3.21 49.46
CA HIS A 1 24.98 -1.92 48.92
C HIS A 1 24.71 -1.97 47.42
N ILE A 2 23.66 -1.29 46.97
CA ILE A 2 23.12 -1.40 45.60
C ILE A 2 23.96 -0.49 44.69
N LYS A 3 24.12 -0.87 43.41
CA LYS A 3 24.86 -0.08 42.41
C LYS A 3 24.40 1.39 42.47
N VAL A 4 25.34 2.33 42.64
CA VAL A 4 25.05 3.74 42.99
C VAL A 4 25.04 4.65 41.73
N GLY A 5 24.56 4.11 40.60
CA GLY A 5 24.42 4.83 39.34
C GLY A 5 25.20 4.24 38.15
N TYR A 6 24.84 4.71 36.95
CA TYR A 6 25.44 4.36 35.68
C TYR A 6 26.07 5.59 35.04
N TYR A 7 27.33 5.45 34.59
CA TYR A 7 28.10 6.53 34.01
C TYR A 7 28.66 6.11 32.64
N LEU A 8 28.43 6.92 31.60
CA LEU A 8 29.07 6.76 30.30
C LEU A 8 30.18 7.80 30.16
N VAL A 9 31.42 7.33 30.18
CA VAL A 9 32.61 8.19 30.22
C VAL A 9 33.29 8.16 28.85
N PRO A 10 33.32 9.27 28.09
CA PRO A 10 33.94 9.29 26.76
C PRO A 10 35.47 9.28 26.78
N SER A 11 36.09 10.29 27.38
CA SER A 11 37.55 10.37 27.55
C SER A 11 37.89 11.21 28.78
N ALA A 12 39.07 11.00 29.35
CA ALA A 12 39.50 11.73 30.55
C ALA A 12 39.58 13.24 30.33
N ALA A 13 40.07 13.68 29.16
CA ALA A 13 40.19 15.10 28.83
C ALA A 13 38.81 15.77 28.70
N PHE A 14 37.85 15.09 28.06
CA PHE A 14 36.48 15.59 27.92
C PHE A 14 35.77 15.64 29.27
N VAL A 15 35.90 14.58 30.08
CA VAL A 15 35.23 14.52 31.40
C VAL A 15 35.77 15.56 32.38
N ALA A 16 37.05 15.91 32.29
CA ALA A 16 37.64 16.97 33.10
C ALA A 16 37.13 18.38 32.74
N ALA A 17 36.69 18.59 31.49
CA ALA A 17 36.17 19.87 31.02
C ALA A 17 34.65 19.97 31.17
N ASP A 18 33.92 18.94 30.73
CA ASP A 18 32.47 19.00 30.48
C ASP A 18 31.67 17.92 31.23
N GLY A 19 32.35 16.97 31.90
CA GLY A 19 31.72 15.84 32.59
C GLY A 19 31.47 14.61 31.71
N CYS A 20 30.72 13.63 32.24
CA CYS A 20 30.41 12.39 31.53
C CYS A 20 29.14 12.51 30.67
N TYR A 21 29.05 11.75 29.58
CA TYR A 21 27.90 11.78 28.66
C TYR A 21 26.62 11.29 29.32
N VAL A 22 26.73 10.33 30.23
CA VAL A 22 25.61 9.85 31.05
C VAL A 22 26.07 9.83 32.49
N GLN A 23 25.25 10.39 33.37
CA GLN A 23 25.38 10.32 34.82
C GLN A 23 24.00 10.05 35.40
N GLN A 24 23.59 8.79 35.40
CA GLN A 24 22.33 8.37 36.02
C GLN A 24 22.63 7.94 37.45
N GLN A 25 22.20 8.72 38.43
CA GLN A 25 22.29 8.35 39.83
C GLN A 25 21.01 7.64 40.26
N TRP A 26 21.12 6.45 40.84
CA TRP A 26 20.00 5.76 41.47
C TRP A 26 19.92 6.20 42.93
N ASN A 27 19.16 7.28 43.16
CA ASN A 27 18.97 7.91 44.45
C ASN A 27 17.63 7.49 45.08
N ASP A 28 17.62 6.29 45.66
CA ASP A 28 16.54 5.82 46.56
C ASP A 28 16.65 6.55 47.91
N HIS A 29 16.49 7.87 47.93
CA HIS A 29 16.47 8.64 49.17
C HIS A 29 15.13 8.45 49.89
N ARG A 30 15.11 8.29 51.21
CA ARG A 30 13.86 8.15 51.98
C ARG A 30 12.98 9.42 51.93
N MET A 31 13.62 10.59 51.81
CA MET A 31 13.00 11.92 51.70
C MET A 31 13.96 12.89 51.00
N GLY A 32 13.41 13.84 50.22
CA GLY A 32 14.11 14.94 49.58
C GLY A 32 14.53 16.02 50.59
N THR A 33 15.25 17.04 50.10
CA THR A 33 15.70 18.19 50.90
C THR A 33 14.57 19.07 51.41
N ASP A 34 13.39 18.94 50.83
CA ASP A 34 12.12 19.57 51.21
C ASP A 34 11.28 18.71 52.18
N SER A 35 11.83 17.60 52.66
CA SER A 35 11.14 16.60 53.49
C SER A 35 9.98 15.88 52.82
N GLN A 36 9.86 15.92 51.49
CA GLN A 36 8.92 15.07 50.75
C GLN A 36 9.51 13.68 50.52
N GLY A 37 8.73 12.61 50.71
CA GLY A 37 9.24 11.23 50.63
C GLY A 37 9.50 10.75 49.20
N HIS A 38 10.33 9.71 49.01
CA HIS A 38 10.52 9.04 47.70
C HIS A 38 9.20 8.73 46.97
N MET A 39 8.16 8.39 47.75
CA MET A 39 6.82 8.08 47.26
C MET A 39 6.16 9.24 46.51
N SER A 40 6.41 10.51 46.87
CA SER A 40 5.85 11.65 46.14
C SER A 40 6.48 11.79 44.76
N HIS A 41 7.79 11.61 44.63
CA HIS A 41 8.49 11.64 43.35
C HIS A 41 8.13 10.46 42.46
N MET A 42 7.95 9.26 43.04
CA MET A 42 7.42 8.12 42.29
C MET A 42 5.97 8.38 41.84
N THR A 43 5.12 8.91 42.72
CA THR A 43 3.74 9.26 42.36
C THR A 43 3.68 10.34 41.28
N GLU A 44 4.57 11.33 41.32
CA GLU A 44 4.72 12.34 40.28
C GLU A 44 5.16 11.72 38.96
N ARG A 45 6.17 10.84 38.97
CA ARG A 45 6.62 10.11 37.77
C ARG A 45 5.52 9.25 37.17
N GLU A 46 4.80 8.50 37.99
CA GLU A 46 3.67 7.68 37.52
C GLU A 46 2.53 8.55 36.99
N ARG A 47 2.27 9.71 37.60
CA ARG A 47 1.30 10.69 37.08
C ARG A 47 1.72 11.36 35.79
N LEU A 48 3.01 11.41 35.46
CA LEU A 48 3.49 11.84 34.14
C LEU A 48 3.31 10.75 33.07
N THR A 49 2.92 9.54 33.46
CA THR A 49 2.45 8.54 32.49
C THR A 49 0.98 8.85 32.18
N ALA A 50 0.68 9.05 30.89
CA ALA A 50 -0.64 9.46 30.42
C ALA A 50 -1.78 8.57 30.95
N ALA A 51 -2.99 9.14 31.05
CA ALA A 51 -4.19 8.41 31.44
C ALA A 51 -4.40 7.16 30.57
N ARG A 52 -4.73 6.04 31.23
CA ARG A 52 -4.90 4.75 30.58
C ARG A 52 -6.34 4.26 30.70
N TYR A 53 -6.92 3.89 29.57
CA TYR A 53 -8.20 3.21 29.54
C TYR A 53 -8.17 1.87 30.29
N PHE A 54 -9.24 1.55 31.00
CA PHE A 54 -9.43 0.25 31.64
C PHE A 54 -10.68 -0.48 31.13
N SER A 55 -11.84 0.19 31.16
CA SER A 55 -13.11 -0.42 30.73
C SER A 55 -14.15 0.64 30.30
N GLY A 56 -15.14 0.23 29.51
CA GLY A 56 -16.26 1.10 29.12
C GLY A 56 -15.93 1.98 27.93
N ILE A 57 -16.48 3.21 27.89
CA ILE A 57 -16.33 4.14 26.75
C ILE A 57 -16.61 3.42 25.42
N ALA A 58 -17.61 2.53 25.44
CA ALA A 58 -18.01 1.75 24.29
C ALA A 58 -19.02 2.53 23.43
N PRO A 59 -19.04 2.29 22.10
CA PRO A 59 -20.01 2.89 21.21
C PRO A 59 -21.44 2.63 21.69
N ASN A 60 -22.26 3.67 21.73
CA ASN A 60 -23.66 3.60 22.17
C ASN A 60 -24.64 4.22 21.15
N GLY A 61 -24.15 4.55 19.95
CA GLY A 61 -24.97 5.03 18.84
C GLY A 61 -25.59 3.88 18.03
N THR A 62 -26.51 4.22 17.14
CA THR A 62 -27.10 3.25 16.20
C THR A 62 -26.03 2.72 15.22
N THR A 63 -25.02 3.53 14.93
CA THR A 63 -23.91 3.19 14.04
C THR A 63 -22.59 3.51 14.73
N SER A 64 -22.10 2.56 15.54
CA SER A 64 -20.92 2.73 16.38
C SER A 64 -21.09 3.89 17.38
N TYR A 65 -20.14 4.82 17.47
CA TYR A 65 -20.23 6.00 18.35
C TYR A 65 -21.22 7.06 17.85
N LEU A 66 -21.84 6.87 16.67
CA LEU A 66 -22.72 7.87 16.07
C LEU A 66 -24.15 7.38 15.96
N THR A 67 -25.10 8.29 16.20
CA THR A 67 -26.49 8.15 15.73
C THR A 67 -26.72 9.21 14.67
N ILE A 68 -26.97 8.77 13.43
CA ILE A 68 -27.14 9.66 12.28
C ILE A 68 -28.60 9.61 11.83
N VAL A 69 -29.29 10.74 11.88
CA VAL A 69 -30.68 10.91 11.42
C VAL A 69 -30.78 12.22 10.64
N GLY A 70 -30.59 12.15 9.32
CA GLY A 70 -30.55 13.34 8.47
C GLY A 70 -29.43 14.29 8.91
N ALA A 71 -29.75 15.58 9.11
CA ALA A 71 -28.80 16.60 9.54
C ALA A 71 -28.51 16.60 11.06
N THR A 72 -28.97 15.58 11.79
CA THR A 72 -28.65 15.36 13.19
C THR A 72 -27.66 14.20 13.31
N VAL A 73 -26.45 14.50 13.76
CA VAL A 73 -25.38 13.55 13.99
C VAL A 73 -24.96 13.65 15.45
N ASP A 74 -25.40 12.69 16.24
CA ASP A 74 -25.13 12.64 17.68
C ASP A 74 -23.94 11.75 17.99
N TYR A 75 -23.07 12.17 18.90
CA TYR A 75 -22.02 11.34 19.48
C TYR A 75 -22.52 10.67 20.76
N LYS A 76 -22.31 9.35 20.85
CA LYS A 76 -22.77 8.52 21.96
C LYS A 76 -21.72 7.51 22.42
N ALA A 77 -21.32 7.62 23.67
CA ALA A 77 -20.42 6.68 24.35
C ALA A 77 -20.95 6.30 25.73
N THR A 78 -20.77 5.04 26.12
CA THR A 78 -21.09 4.57 27.47
C THR A 78 -20.11 5.11 28.50
N ALA A 79 -20.49 5.09 29.78
CA ALA A 79 -19.57 5.41 30.88
C ALA A 79 -18.39 4.42 30.94
N GLY A 80 -17.28 4.83 31.52
CA GLY A 80 -16.09 4.01 31.62
C GLY A 80 -15.20 4.32 32.80
N VAL A 81 -14.07 3.61 32.88
CA VAL A 81 -13.07 3.74 33.94
C VAL A 81 -11.71 4.00 33.30
N ILE A 82 -11.05 5.04 33.77
CA ILE A 82 -9.73 5.50 33.33
C ILE A 82 -8.78 5.50 34.52
N TYR A 83 -7.56 5.02 34.33
CA TYR A 83 -6.50 5.04 35.34
C TYR A 83 -5.54 6.19 35.08
N GLN A 84 -5.32 7.01 36.10
CA GLN A 84 -4.15 7.89 36.20
C GLN A 84 -3.22 7.30 37.25
N LEU A 85 -3.40 7.68 38.51
CA LEU A 85 -2.86 6.95 39.67
C LEU A 85 -3.88 5.96 40.24
N HIS A 86 -5.14 6.38 40.26
CA HIS A 86 -6.29 5.63 40.74
C HIS A 86 -7.33 5.52 39.63
N PRO A 87 -8.34 4.64 39.76
CA PRO A 87 -9.46 4.60 38.84
C PRO A 87 -10.35 5.84 38.99
N HIS A 88 -10.68 6.47 37.86
CA HIS A 88 -11.64 7.55 37.71
C HIS A 88 -12.80 7.08 36.82
N THR A 89 -14.02 7.38 37.24
CA THR A 89 -15.21 7.13 36.41
C THR A 89 -15.37 8.26 35.41
N SER A 90 -15.29 7.95 34.13
CA SER A 90 -15.67 8.83 33.03
C SER A 90 -17.16 8.66 32.75
N PRO A 91 -17.97 9.73 32.74
CA PRO A 91 -19.40 9.64 32.50
C PRO A 91 -19.71 9.17 31.08
N ALA A 92 -20.93 8.68 30.88
CA ALA A 92 -21.46 8.48 29.54
C ALA A 92 -21.65 9.83 28.87
N VAL A 93 -21.55 9.86 27.55
CA VAL A 93 -21.75 11.06 26.74
C VAL A 93 -22.83 10.74 25.72
N ASP A 94 -23.86 11.57 25.66
CA ASP A 94 -24.92 11.50 24.66
C ASP A 94 -25.34 12.91 24.24
N THR A 95 -24.85 13.37 23.09
CA THR A 95 -25.15 14.72 22.61
C THR A 95 -26.61 14.92 22.22
N SER A 96 -27.36 13.83 21.94
CA SER A 96 -28.81 13.91 21.72
C SER A 96 -29.59 14.23 23.00
N ALA A 97 -28.97 13.96 24.16
CA ALA A 97 -29.52 14.27 25.49
C ALA A 97 -29.09 15.67 25.99
N GLY A 98 -28.36 16.43 25.17
CA GLY A 98 -27.91 17.79 25.49
C GLY A 98 -26.46 17.88 25.98
N ASP A 99 -25.71 16.77 25.99
CA ASP A 99 -24.27 16.83 26.27
C ASP A 99 -23.52 17.57 25.16
N VAL A 100 -22.41 18.21 25.53
CA VAL A 100 -21.57 19.00 24.62
C VAL A 100 -20.24 18.30 24.43
N VAL A 101 -19.76 18.27 23.18
CA VAL A 101 -18.38 17.90 22.84
C VAL A 101 -17.61 19.13 22.40
N LEU A 102 -16.30 19.10 22.63
CA LEU A 102 -15.40 20.19 22.30
C LEU A 102 -14.61 19.84 21.04
N VAL A 103 -14.67 20.69 20.02
CA VAL A 103 -13.92 20.53 18.78
C VAL A 103 -12.62 21.33 18.89
N VAL A 104 -11.51 20.63 18.71
CA VAL A 104 -10.15 21.16 18.76
C VAL A 104 -9.69 21.50 17.35
N ASN A 105 -8.92 22.57 17.23
CA ASN A 105 -8.43 23.12 15.96
C ASN A 105 -9.55 23.66 15.06
N TRP A 106 -10.60 24.21 15.66
CA TRP A 106 -11.61 24.96 14.91
C TRP A 106 -11.03 26.30 14.45
N ASN A 107 -11.34 26.70 13.22
CA ASN A 107 -10.82 27.96 12.69
C ASN A 107 -11.40 29.15 13.47
N GLY A 108 -10.55 29.82 14.25
CA GLY A 108 -10.91 30.97 15.07
C GLY A 108 -11.33 30.66 16.52
N ASP A 109 -11.45 29.39 16.91
CA ASP A 109 -11.80 28.99 18.28
C ASP A 109 -10.99 27.74 18.71
N PRO A 110 -10.12 27.82 19.73
CA PRO A 110 -9.31 26.67 20.14
C PRO A 110 -10.11 25.46 20.63
N TYR A 111 -11.26 25.68 21.27
CA TYR A 111 -12.13 24.64 21.82
C TYR A 111 -13.61 24.99 21.57
N HIS A 112 -14.11 24.61 20.40
CA HIS A 112 -15.44 24.98 19.96
C HIS A 112 -16.51 24.02 20.48
N ASN A 113 -17.54 24.55 21.15
CA ASN A 113 -18.61 23.74 21.73
C ASN A 113 -19.65 23.36 20.67
N ILE A 114 -19.93 22.07 20.50
CA ILE A 114 -21.02 21.61 19.65
C ILE A 114 -21.87 20.53 20.35
N THR A 115 -23.15 20.47 20.00
CA THR A 115 -24.07 19.37 20.37
C THR A 115 -24.42 18.49 19.17
N ASN A 116 -24.23 18.99 17.95
CA ASN A 116 -24.48 18.26 16.72
C ASN A 116 -23.21 18.22 15.89
N LEU A 117 -22.68 17.03 15.64
CA LEU A 117 -21.46 16.87 14.85
C LEU A 117 -21.65 17.34 13.41
N TYR A 118 -22.89 17.36 12.89
CA TYR A 118 -23.19 17.84 11.55
C TYR A 118 -22.81 19.33 11.33
N ASP A 119 -22.66 20.10 12.41
CA ASP A 119 -22.25 21.50 12.36
C ASP A 119 -20.77 21.67 11.94
N ILE A 120 -19.98 20.59 11.95
CA ILE A 120 -18.63 20.55 11.39
C ILE A 120 -18.73 20.59 9.86
N VAL A 121 -18.47 21.77 9.30
CA VAL A 121 -18.54 22.01 7.85
C VAL A 121 -17.19 22.26 7.20
N ASP A 122 -16.17 22.61 7.98
CA ASP A 122 -14.82 22.95 7.53
C ASP A 122 -13.77 22.05 8.21
N ASP A 123 -12.60 21.92 7.58
CA ASP A 123 -11.42 21.27 8.16
C ASP A 123 -10.68 22.20 9.14
N SER A 124 -9.57 21.72 9.74
CA SER A 124 -8.79 22.52 10.69
C SER A 124 -8.10 23.74 10.07
N GLY A 125 -7.96 23.78 8.74
CA GLY A 125 -7.45 24.93 7.98
C GLY A 125 -8.53 25.93 7.60
N GLY A 126 -9.80 25.65 7.90
CA GLY A 126 -10.95 26.45 7.50
C GLY A 126 -11.41 26.21 6.06
N ASN A 127 -10.99 25.12 5.41
CA ASN A 127 -11.49 24.77 4.08
C ASN A 127 -12.78 23.97 4.20
N THR A 128 -13.80 24.35 3.41
CA THR A 128 -15.09 23.67 3.43
C THR A 128 -15.03 22.23 2.94
N ILE A 129 -15.53 21.33 3.78
CA ILE A 129 -15.70 19.91 3.48
C ILE A 129 -16.85 19.78 2.48
N GLY A 130 -16.49 19.44 1.24
CA GLY A 130 -17.46 19.26 0.15
C GLY A 130 -18.44 18.10 0.37
N ASN A 131 -19.54 18.10 -0.37
CA ASN A 131 -20.44 16.94 -0.41
C ASN A 131 -19.73 15.73 -1.05
N ASN A 132 -20.07 14.54 -0.56
CA ASN A 132 -19.47 13.26 -0.90
C ASN A 132 -17.97 13.13 -0.59
N LYS A 133 -17.43 13.98 0.29
CA LYS A 133 -16.06 13.85 0.79
C LYS A 133 -16.03 13.01 2.06
N TRP A 134 -14.95 12.25 2.19
CA TRP A 134 -14.64 11.44 3.36
C TRP A 134 -13.64 12.17 4.24
N PHE A 135 -13.78 12.07 5.55
CA PHE A 135 -12.88 12.70 6.49
C PHE A 135 -12.91 11.91 7.80
N ASN A 136 -11.86 12.10 8.59
CA ASN A 136 -11.66 11.38 9.82
C ASN A 136 -11.76 12.32 11.01
N LEU A 137 -12.46 11.89 12.06
CA LEU A 137 -12.52 12.59 13.33
C LEU A 137 -11.83 11.73 14.39
N VAL A 138 -10.83 12.29 15.06
CA VAL A 138 -10.17 11.62 16.19
C VAL A 138 -10.79 12.13 17.48
N ILE A 139 -11.29 11.19 18.27
CA ILE A 139 -12.03 11.45 19.50
C ILE A 139 -11.18 11.04 20.68
N TRP A 140 -11.13 11.89 21.69
CA TRP A 140 -10.39 11.69 22.92
C TRP A 140 -11.15 12.26 24.12
N GLY A 141 -10.86 11.76 25.31
CA GLY A 141 -11.53 12.17 26.53
C GLY A 141 -10.56 12.80 27.52
N VAL A 142 -11.12 13.58 28.45
CA VAL A 142 -10.38 14.16 29.58
C VAL A 142 -10.93 13.59 30.89
N ALA A 143 -10.11 12.80 31.57
CA ALA A 143 -10.46 12.23 32.88
C ALA A 143 -10.11 13.23 34.00
N ASN A 144 -11.00 14.17 34.25
CA ASN A 144 -10.89 15.09 35.39
C ASN A 144 -11.27 14.40 36.71
N LYS A 145 -11.37 15.19 37.78
CA LYS A 145 -11.83 14.69 39.07
C LYS A 145 -13.27 14.20 38.93
N SER A 146 -13.54 12.96 39.36
CA SER A 146 -14.88 12.41 39.33
C SER A 146 -15.92 13.35 39.93
N GLY A 147 -17.01 13.56 39.20
CA GLY A 147 -18.10 14.47 39.55
C GLY A 147 -17.87 15.93 39.15
N THR A 148 -16.81 16.22 38.40
CA THR A 148 -16.59 17.52 37.74
C THR A 148 -16.82 17.40 36.23
N TYR A 149 -16.71 18.51 35.51
CA TYR A 149 -16.86 18.51 34.06
C TYR A 149 -15.71 17.74 33.40
N GLU A 150 -16.06 16.74 32.60
CA GLU A 150 -15.14 15.84 31.89
C GLU A 150 -15.44 15.94 30.39
N PRO A 151 -14.74 16.83 29.66
CA PRO A 151 -15.03 17.05 28.26
C PRO A 151 -14.61 15.84 27.41
N THR A 152 -15.45 15.53 26.42
CA THR A 152 -15.05 14.75 25.26
C THR A 152 -14.67 15.69 24.14
N MET A 153 -13.52 15.41 23.54
CA MET A 153 -12.84 16.27 22.59
C MET A 153 -12.79 15.58 21.22
N ILE A 154 -12.85 16.38 20.15
CA ILE A 154 -12.79 15.93 18.77
C ILE A 154 -11.75 16.78 18.04
N ASN A 155 -10.73 16.15 17.49
CA ASN A 155 -9.78 16.84 16.63
C ASN A 155 -10.33 16.91 15.20
N LEU A 156 -10.34 18.12 14.62
CA LEU A 156 -10.58 18.28 13.20
C LEU A 156 -9.40 17.76 12.38
N PRO A 157 -9.65 17.12 11.23
CA PRO A 157 -8.61 16.72 10.30
C PRO A 157 -8.06 17.94 9.56
N SER A 158 -6.86 17.83 9.00
CA SER A 158 -6.27 18.89 8.18
C SER A 158 -6.70 18.86 6.72
N GLY A 159 -7.61 17.96 6.35
CA GLY A 159 -8.09 17.78 4.98
C GLY A 159 -9.16 16.69 4.86
N PHE A 160 -9.48 16.32 3.62
CA PHE A 160 -10.52 15.35 3.30
C PHE A 160 -10.21 14.57 2.00
N TYR A 161 -10.88 13.42 1.86
CA TYR A 161 -10.64 12.40 0.85
C TYR A 161 -11.81 12.25 -0.14
N ASN A 162 -11.50 11.70 -1.31
CA ASN A 162 -12.50 11.42 -2.35
C ASN A 162 -13.14 10.04 -2.23
N THR A 163 -12.45 9.08 -1.59
CA THR A 163 -12.88 7.70 -1.47
C THR A 163 -12.79 7.26 0.00
N GLN A 164 -13.56 6.23 0.35
CA GLN A 164 -13.55 5.66 1.70
C GLN A 164 -12.19 5.05 2.02
N ALA A 165 -11.66 4.21 1.11
CA ALA A 165 -10.38 3.53 1.31
C ALA A 165 -9.22 4.51 1.58
N SER A 166 -9.14 5.63 0.85
CA SER A 166 -8.11 6.65 1.10
C SER A 166 -8.25 7.31 2.46
N ALA A 167 -9.48 7.45 2.98
CA ALA A 167 -9.71 7.96 4.33
C ALA A 167 -9.36 6.91 5.40
N GLU A 168 -9.74 5.65 5.20
CA GLU A 168 -9.43 4.58 6.16
C GLU A 168 -7.93 4.33 6.30
N GLN A 169 -7.18 4.47 5.20
CA GLN A 169 -5.73 4.36 5.18
C GLN A 169 -5.01 5.66 5.55
N ASP A 170 -5.75 6.77 5.68
CA ASP A 170 -5.20 8.12 5.86
C ASP A 170 -4.04 8.42 4.89
N ILE A 171 -4.24 8.14 3.59
CA ILE A 171 -3.16 8.14 2.59
C ILE A 171 -2.43 9.48 2.45
N SER A 172 -3.06 10.58 2.88
CA SER A 172 -2.50 11.93 2.83
C SER A 172 -2.11 12.48 4.20
N GLY A 173 -2.22 11.68 5.27
CA GLY A 173 -1.80 12.08 6.62
C GLY A 173 -2.63 13.23 7.20
N PHE A 174 -3.94 13.21 6.99
CA PHE A 174 -4.85 14.26 7.47
C PHE A 174 -5.38 14.00 8.88
N ASP A 175 -5.18 12.80 9.43
CA ASP A 175 -5.58 12.47 10.79
C ASP A 175 -4.79 13.28 11.82
N ASN A 176 -5.48 13.79 12.83
CA ASN A 176 -4.86 14.54 13.91
C ASN A 176 -5.06 13.81 15.25
N PHE A 177 -4.00 13.14 15.72
CA PHE A 177 -3.96 12.44 17.02
C PHE A 177 -3.34 13.28 18.14
N ASP A 178 -3.02 14.54 17.87
CA ASP A 178 -2.36 15.40 18.85
C ASP A 178 -3.32 15.76 19.98
N ILE A 179 -2.96 15.34 21.19
CA ILE A 179 -3.55 15.86 22.42
C ILE A 179 -2.66 17.03 22.87
N PRO A 180 -3.22 18.22 23.15
CA PRO A 180 -2.44 19.37 23.60
C PRO A 180 -1.66 19.07 24.87
N ARG A 181 -0.51 19.74 25.00
CA ARG A 181 0.51 19.47 26.03
C ARG A 181 -0.06 19.48 27.47
N GLU A 182 -1.03 20.36 27.68
CA GLU A 182 -1.68 20.61 28.95
C GLU A 182 -2.41 19.36 29.45
N PHE A 183 -2.93 18.52 28.54
CA PHE A 183 -3.69 17.32 28.87
C PHE A 183 -2.84 16.05 28.90
N ASP A 184 -1.66 16.04 28.26
CA ASP A 184 -0.79 14.86 28.20
C ASP A 184 0.40 14.93 29.18
N LEU A 185 1.34 15.83 28.99
CA LEU A 185 2.63 15.91 29.70
C LEU A 185 2.50 16.65 31.03
N GLU A 186 1.54 17.57 31.14
CA GLU A 186 1.42 18.42 32.34
C GLU A 186 0.38 17.91 33.34
N SER A 187 -0.73 17.34 32.88
CA SER A 187 -1.79 16.81 33.75
C SER A 187 -2.08 15.32 33.55
N SER A 188 -1.66 14.73 32.42
CA SER A 188 -1.91 13.33 32.05
C SER A 188 -3.38 12.90 32.20
N THR A 189 -4.31 13.81 31.93
CA THR A 189 -5.76 13.57 31.95
C THR A 189 -6.33 13.10 30.62
N GLY A 190 -5.62 13.36 29.51
CA GLY A 190 -6.07 13.02 28.16
C GLY A 190 -5.88 11.54 27.83
N PHE A 191 -6.85 10.95 27.16
CA PHE A 191 -6.77 9.59 26.61
C PHE A 191 -7.52 9.47 25.28
N LEU A 192 -6.97 8.72 24.32
CA LEU A 192 -7.62 8.49 23.02
C LEU A 192 -8.81 7.53 23.16
N ILE A 193 -9.83 7.72 22.31
CA ILE A 193 -11.03 6.89 22.28
C ILE A 193 -11.14 6.17 20.93
N ALA A 194 -11.29 6.91 19.84
CA ALA A 194 -11.51 6.32 18.53
C ALA A 194 -11.18 7.29 17.40
N ARG A 195 -10.84 6.74 16.23
CA ARG A 195 -10.90 7.47 14.96
C ARG A 195 -12.15 7.02 14.21
N LEU A 196 -13.00 7.96 13.82
CA LEU A 196 -14.19 7.70 13.02
C LEU A 196 -13.96 8.16 11.58
N THR A 197 -14.14 7.27 10.61
CA THR A 197 -14.15 7.60 9.18
C THR A 197 -15.58 7.80 8.72
N ILE A 198 -15.88 8.99 8.24
CA ILE A 198 -17.24 9.42 7.91
C ILE A 198 -17.29 10.16 6.58
N LYS A 199 -18.45 10.13 5.93
CA LYS A 199 -18.73 10.82 4.67
C LYS A 199 -19.75 11.92 4.87
N LYS A 200 -19.43 13.13 4.44
CA LYS A 200 -20.42 14.21 4.35
C LYS A 200 -21.26 14.03 3.09
N GLN A 201 -22.58 14.07 3.20
CA GLN A 201 -23.51 14.05 2.07
C GLN A 201 -24.49 15.22 2.20
N ALA A 202 -25.28 15.47 1.15
CA ALA A 202 -26.29 16.52 1.20
C ALA A 202 -27.38 16.14 2.21
N GLY A 203 -27.50 16.90 3.30
CA GLY A 203 -28.55 16.74 4.31
C GLY A 203 -28.38 15.53 5.25
N THR A 204 -27.26 14.81 5.16
CA THR A 204 -26.93 13.68 6.06
C THR A 204 -25.45 13.37 6.02
N TRP A 205 -24.94 12.68 7.02
CA TRP A 205 -23.66 11.98 6.94
C TRP A 205 -23.86 10.49 6.70
N ALA A 206 -22.79 9.79 6.34
CA ALA A 206 -22.73 8.34 6.33
C ALA A 206 -21.51 7.87 7.11
N PHE A 207 -21.67 6.77 7.85
CA PHE A 207 -20.59 6.12 8.59
C PHE A 207 -19.81 5.19 7.65
N GLY A 208 -18.48 5.24 7.70
CA GLY A 208 -17.60 4.28 7.03
C GLY A 208 -17.13 3.22 8.00
N SER A 209 -16.20 3.59 8.88
CA SER A 209 -15.55 2.68 9.80
C SER A 209 -15.07 3.37 11.08
N VAL A 210 -14.64 2.56 12.04
CA VAL A 210 -14.07 3.01 13.32
C VAL A 210 -12.77 2.27 13.57
N VAL A 211 -11.75 3.00 14.00
CA VAL A 211 -10.54 2.44 14.61
C VAL A 211 -10.58 2.71 16.10
N ASP A 212 -10.44 1.66 16.90
CA ASP A 212 -10.41 1.75 18.35
C ASP A 212 -9.02 2.20 18.81
N LEU A 213 -8.96 3.34 19.52
CA LEU A 213 -7.73 3.91 20.03
C LEU A 213 -7.63 3.84 21.56
N ARG A 214 -8.61 3.26 22.25
CA ARG A 214 -8.66 3.23 23.72
C ARG A 214 -7.44 2.55 24.34
N ARG A 215 -6.80 1.63 23.63
CA ARG A 215 -5.58 0.92 24.09
C ARG A 215 -4.32 1.30 23.33
N ALA A 216 -4.40 2.27 22.42
CA ALA A 216 -3.22 2.79 21.75
C ALA A 216 -2.44 3.64 22.76
N ASP A 217 -1.12 3.43 22.84
CA ASP A 217 -0.25 4.41 23.45
C ASP A 217 -0.22 5.67 22.57
N LEU A 218 -0.07 6.85 23.17
CA LEU A 218 -0.04 8.12 22.42
C LEU A 218 1.12 8.17 21.40
N LEU A 219 2.13 7.30 21.54
CA LEU A 219 3.22 7.13 20.59
C LEU A 219 2.87 6.17 19.45
N GLY A 220 2.10 5.11 19.69
CA GLY A 220 1.61 4.17 18.67
C GLY A 220 0.35 4.65 17.93
N ALA A 221 -0.30 5.72 18.39
CA ALA A 221 -1.35 6.41 17.64
C ALA A 221 -0.80 7.38 16.57
N ARG A 222 0.40 7.94 16.78
CA ARG A 222 1.03 8.95 15.88
C ARG A 222 1.71 8.33 14.66
N GLY A 223 2.19 7.10 14.78
CA GLY A 223 2.50 6.29 13.62
C GLY A 223 1.25 5.50 13.34
N GLY A 224 0.53 5.80 12.26
CA GLY A 224 -0.64 5.04 11.84
C GLY A 224 -0.34 3.55 11.89
N ALA A 225 -0.63 2.94 13.03
CA ALA A 225 -0.45 1.53 13.27
C ALA A 225 -1.66 0.88 12.61
N SER A 226 -1.63 0.88 11.28
CA SER A 226 -1.99 -0.34 10.61
C SER A 226 -1.23 -1.42 11.35
N SER A 227 -1.97 -2.34 11.99
CA SER A 227 -1.51 -3.71 12.02
C SER A 227 -0.89 -3.96 10.65
N PRO A 228 0.35 -4.49 10.52
CA PRO A 228 0.87 -4.79 9.20
C PRO A 228 -0.16 -5.70 8.56
N GLU A 229 -0.98 -5.13 7.68
CA GLU A 229 -1.93 -5.89 6.90
C GLU A 229 -1.01 -6.77 6.07
N THR A 230 -1.04 -8.06 6.33
CA THR A 230 -0.22 -9.01 5.58
C THR A 230 -0.74 -9.19 4.17
N GLU A 231 -1.90 -8.59 3.86
CA GLU A 231 -2.64 -8.72 2.61
C GLU A 231 -3.32 -7.38 2.29
N PHE A 232 -3.10 -6.87 1.08
CA PHE A 232 -3.77 -5.68 0.55
C PHE A 232 -4.46 -6.03 -0.78
N PRO A 233 -5.57 -5.38 -1.15
CA PRO A 233 -6.15 -5.51 -2.49
C PRO A 233 -5.13 -5.11 -3.58
N ASP A 234 -5.17 -5.76 -4.73
CA ASP A 234 -4.16 -5.61 -5.80
C ASP A 234 -4.05 -4.17 -6.34
N ASN A 235 -5.13 -3.41 -6.31
CA ASN A 235 -5.18 -1.99 -6.69
C ASN A 235 -4.58 -1.03 -5.65
N THR A 236 -4.30 -1.50 -4.44
CA THR A 236 -3.84 -0.69 -3.29
C THR A 236 -2.33 -0.67 -3.20
N PHE A 237 -1.64 -1.69 -3.73
CA PHE A 237 -0.18 -1.73 -3.80
C PHE A 237 0.33 -1.40 -5.20
N LYS A 238 1.09 -0.31 -5.33
CA LYS A 238 1.68 0.15 -6.59
C LYS A 238 3.10 0.65 -6.35
N VAL A 239 3.99 0.41 -7.31
CA VAL A 239 5.36 0.97 -7.29
C VAL A 239 5.43 2.07 -8.34
N PHE A 240 5.71 3.30 -7.94
CA PHE A 240 5.88 4.42 -8.87
C PHE A 240 7.34 4.90 -8.90
N ASP A 241 7.73 5.53 -10.00
CA ASP A 241 9.05 6.14 -10.10
C ASP A 241 9.16 7.40 -9.23
N ALA A 242 10.23 7.52 -8.45
CA ALA A 242 10.42 8.61 -7.49
C ALA A 242 10.59 10.00 -8.15
N THR A 243 10.97 10.04 -9.43
CA THR A 243 11.18 11.29 -10.19
C THR A 243 9.96 11.62 -11.05
N ASP A 244 9.31 10.61 -11.62
CA ASP A 244 8.13 10.74 -12.46
C ASP A 244 7.01 9.80 -11.98
N ASN A 245 6.15 10.32 -11.11
CA ASN A 245 5.06 9.56 -10.49
C ASN A 245 3.97 9.09 -11.46
N THR A 246 4.05 9.46 -12.75
CA THR A 246 3.16 8.91 -13.79
C THR A 246 3.58 7.52 -14.26
N LYS A 247 4.83 7.11 -13.99
CA LYS A 247 5.35 5.78 -14.29
C LYS A 247 5.07 4.85 -13.12
N VAL A 248 4.21 3.87 -13.34
CA VAL A 248 3.70 2.99 -12.29
C VAL A 248 3.76 1.53 -12.73
N PHE A 249 4.21 0.66 -11.82
CA PHE A 249 4.05 -0.79 -11.88
C PHE A 249 2.87 -1.19 -10.99
N GLU A 250 1.87 -1.83 -11.59
CA GLU A 250 0.63 -2.28 -10.95
C GLU A 250 0.56 -3.81 -10.96
N PHE A 251 -0.05 -4.39 -9.92
CA PHE A 251 -0.26 -5.83 -9.78
C PHE A 251 -1.74 -6.15 -9.92
N GLN A 252 -2.13 -7.27 -10.55
CA GLN A 252 -3.54 -7.67 -10.72
C GLN A 252 -3.73 -9.16 -10.42
N ALA A 253 -4.83 -9.50 -9.73
CA ALA A 253 -5.19 -10.86 -9.32
C ALA A 253 -6.42 -11.42 -10.06
N ASP A 254 -7.08 -10.63 -10.93
CA ASP A 254 -8.32 -10.99 -11.62
C ASP A 254 -8.30 -12.34 -12.36
N GLN A 255 -7.14 -12.78 -12.84
CA GLN A 255 -6.99 -14.05 -13.57
C GLN A 255 -6.76 -15.27 -12.66
N ILE A 256 -6.60 -15.08 -11.36
CA ILE A 256 -6.44 -16.17 -10.38
C ILE A 256 -7.83 -16.65 -9.98
N SER A 257 -8.08 -17.96 -10.08
CA SER A 257 -9.36 -18.55 -9.69
C SER A 257 -9.67 -18.30 -8.20
N PRO A 258 -10.96 -18.15 -7.81
CA PRO A 258 -11.33 -17.95 -6.42
C PRO A 258 -10.73 -19.02 -5.49
N ALA A 259 -10.41 -18.61 -4.26
CA ALA A 259 -9.80 -19.46 -3.23
C ALA A 259 -8.44 -20.09 -3.62
N THR A 260 -7.69 -19.46 -4.54
CA THR A 260 -6.35 -19.91 -4.96
C THR A 260 -5.28 -18.88 -4.56
N THR A 261 -4.18 -19.33 -3.97
CA THR A 261 -2.99 -18.49 -3.68
C THR A 261 -1.86 -18.82 -4.66
N ARG A 262 -1.25 -17.81 -5.27
CA ARG A 262 -0.01 -17.93 -6.05
C ARG A 262 1.13 -17.29 -5.28
N THR A 263 2.28 -17.96 -5.19
CA THR A 263 3.47 -17.46 -4.49
C THR A 263 4.57 -17.17 -5.50
N TYR A 264 5.11 -15.95 -5.47
CA TYR A 264 6.38 -15.61 -6.12
C TYR A 264 7.52 -15.75 -5.11
N THR A 265 8.60 -16.42 -5.50
CA THR A 265 9.81 -16.56 -4.68
C THR A 265 10.96 -15.89 -5.42
N ALA A 266 11.48 -14.80 -4.86
CA ALA A 266 12.64 -14.13 -5.43
C ALA A 266 13.89 -15.02 -5.32
N PRO A 267 14.74 -15.10 -6.36
CA PRO A 267 16.05 -15.72 -6.23
C PRO A 267 16.97 -14.86 -5.36
N ASP A 268 17.99 -15.47 -4.77
CA ASP A 268 19.05 -14.76 -4.04
C ASP A 268 20.08 -14.15 -5.01
N ALA A 269 19.60 -13.24 -5.87
CA ALA A 269 20.41 -12.52 -6.84
C ALA A 269 19.69 -11.25 -7.31
N ASP A 270 20.47 -10.21 -7.65
CA ASP A 270 19.94 -9.03 -8.33
C ASP A 270 19.45 -9.40 -9.75
N GLY A 271 18.34 -8.79 -10.18
CA GLY A 271 17.76 -9.08 -11.48
C GLY A 271 16.72 -8.06 -11.94
N VAL A 272 16.23 -8.26 -13.15
CA VAL A 272 15.14 -7.48 -13.75
C VAL A 272 13.93 -8.40 -13.88
N ILE A 273 12.75 -7.91 -13.50
CA ILE A 273 11.49 -8.58 -13.81
C ILE A 273 11.27 -8.45 -15.33
N ALA A 274 11.56 -9.51 -16.06
CA ALA A 274 11.39 -9.56 -17.49
C ALA A 274 9.98 -10.04 -17.85
N LEU A 275 9.37 -9.42 -18.86
CA LEU A 275 8.27 -10.04 -19.58
C LEU A 275 8.83 -11.19 -20.42
N THR A 276 8.72 -12.42 -19.91
CA THR A 276 9.31 -13.61 -20.56
C THR A 276 8.55 -14.07 -21.79
N THR A 277 7.37 -13.50 -22.03
CA THR A 277 6.57 -13.71 -23.24
C THR A 277 6.13 -12.37 -23.80
N VAL A 278 6.99 -11.76 -24.61
CA VAL A 278 6.49 -11.19 -25.85
C VAL A 278 6.38 -12.38 -26.76
N ASP A 279 5.19 -12.67 -27.28
CA ASP A 279 5.05 -13.64 -28.37
C ASP A 279 6.07 -13.22 -29.45
N ALA A 280 7.18 -13.95 -29.55
CA ALA A 280 8.38 -13.49 -30.27
C ALA A 280 8.17 -13.52 -31.80
N LEU A 281 6.93 -13.69 -32.23
CA LEU A 281 6.45 -13.61 -33.59
C LEU A 281 5.22 -12.69 -33.67
N ASN A 282 5.28 -11.50 -33.07
CA ASN A 282 4.34 -10.45 -33.42
C ASN A 282 4.64 -10.03 -34.88
N GLU A 283 3.84 -10.54 -35.84
CA GLU A 283 3.77 -10.00 -37.19
C GLU A 283 3.40 -8.52 -37.04
N ARG A 284 4.39 -7.61 -37.15
CA ARG A 284 4.21 -6.20 -36.76
C ARG A 284 3.16 -5.49 -37.62
N THR A 285 2.75 -6.09 -38.73
CA THR A 285 1.67 -5.66 -39.62
C THR A 285 1.38 -6.79 -40.60
N PRO A 286 0.11 -7.10 -40.94
CA PRO A 286 -0.20 -8.02 -42.04
C PRO A 286 0.53 -7.55 -43.30
N GLY A 287 1.46 -8.36 -43.81
CA GLY A 287 2.11 -8.10 -45.10
C GLY A 287 3.64 -8.01 -45.10
N ALA A 288 4.31 -7.95 -43.95
CA ALA A 288 5.77 -7.97 -43.88
C ALA A 288 6.26 -8.80 -42.68
N GLY A 289 6.54 -10.08 -42.92
CA GLY A 289 7.07 -11.01 -41.91
C GLY A 289 8.40 -10.57 -41.27
N THR A 290 8.81 -11.25 -40.20
CA THR A 290 10.08 -11.01 -39.49
C THR A 290 11.11 -12.09 -39.86
N THR A 291 12.34 -11.68 -40.15
CA THR A 291 13.46 -12.59 -40.42
C THR A 291 14.33 -12.73 -39.18
N VAL A 292 14.54 -13.96 -38.70
CA VAL A 292 15.56 -14.28 -37.68
C VAL A 292 16.58 -15.17 -38.35
N GLU A 293 17.82 -14.69 -38.48
CA GLU A 293 18.95 -15.47 -39.05
C GLU A 293 18.60 -16.21 -40.36
N ASN A 294 17.93 -15.51 -41.29
CA ASN A 294 17.47 -16.00 -42.61
C ASN A 294 16.26 -16.96 -42.60
N VAL A 295 15.54 -17.12 -41.49
CA VAL A 295 14.25 -17.84 -41.45
C VAL A 295 13.11 -16.82 -41.30
N THR A 296 12.18 -16.83 -42.27
CA THR A 296 10.94 -16.04 -42.20
C THR A 296 9.82 -16.97 -41.73
N ILE A 297 9.13 -16.60 -40.65
CA ILE A 297 7.99 -17.36 -40.11
C ILE A 297 6.72 -16.58 -40.46
N ARG A 298 5.79 -17.22 -41.18
CA ARG A 298 4.46 -16.66 -41.52
C ARG A 298 3.39 -17.68 -41.14
N ASP A 299 2.23 -17.17 -40.71
CA ASP A 299 0.96 -17.90 -40.51
C ASP A 299 0.95 -19.23 -39.72
N GLY A 300 1.90 -19.45 -38.82
CA GLY A 300 1.96 -20.70 -38.04
C GLY A 300 2.69 -21.83 -38.76
N SER A 301 3.42 -21.52 -39.83
CA SER A 301 4.38 -22.43 -40.47
C SER A 301 5.78 -21.79 -40.58
N ILE A 302 6.82 -22.63 -40.48
CA ILE A 302 8.19 -22.22 -40.81
C ILE A 302 8.31 -22.27 -42.33
N GLU A 303 8.28 -21.11 -42.98
CA GLU A 303 8.41 -21.01 -44.43
C GLU A 303 9.89 -21.06 -44.80
N LEU A 304 10.47 -22.27 -44.88
CA LEU A 304 11.70 -22.46 -45.64
C LEU A 304 11.31 -22.28 -47.12
N HIS A 305 11.59 -21.11 -47.70
CA HIS A 305 11.24 -20.73 -49.09
C HIS A 305 11.15 -21.95 -50.02
N HIS A 306 9.93 -22.39 -50.33
CA HIS A 306 9.68 -23.45 -51.30
C HIS A 306 9.42 -22.81 -52.68
N GLY A 307 10.49 -22.40 -53.35
CA GLY A 307 10.43 -22.24 -54.80
C GLY A 307 10.32 -23.63 -55.43
N THR A 308 9.32 -23.87 -56.28
CA THR A 308 9.36 -25.04 -57.18
C THR A 308 10.27 -24.66 -58.34
N ASP A 309 11.42 -25.32 -58.47
CA ASP A 309 12.31 -25.16 -59.61
C ASP A 309 11.96 -26.25 -60.66
N THR A 310 11.61 -25.84 -61.88
CA THR A 310 11.24 -26.77 -62.97
C THR A 310 12.50 -27.28 -63.67
N ILE A 311 12.58 -28.59 -63.94
CA ILE A 311 13.62 -29.16 -64.82
C ILE A 311 13.31 -28.73 -66.25
N ALA A 312 14.25 -28.05 -66.92
CA ALA A 312 14.11 -27.64 -68.31
C ALA A 312 15.41 -27.89 -69.05
N GLY A 313 15.35 -28.71 -70.11
CA GLY A 313 16.55 -29.13 -70.84
C GLY A 313 17.54 -29.89 -69.95
N ASP A 314 17.02 -30.74 -69.07
CA ASP A 314 17.75 -31.66 -68.18
C ASP A 314 18.56 -30.99 -67.05
N GLU A 315 18.41 -29.68 -66.82
CA GLU A 315 19.11 -28.95 -65.75
C GLU A 315 18.19 -27.97 -64.98
N ILE A 316 18.53 -27.72 -63.71
CA ILE A 316 18.03 -26.57 -62.94
C ILE A 316 19.10 -25.47 -62.97
N LEU A 317 18.87 -24.43 -63.77
CA LEU A 317 19.86 -23.38 -64.07
C LEU A 317 20.07 -22.36 -62.94
N THR A 318 19.04 -22.00 -62.17
CA THR A 318 19.11 -21.00 -61.10
C THR A 318 18.29 -21.41 -59.87
N PRO A 319 18.88 -22.14 -58.90
CA PRO A 319 18.15 -22.66 -57.74
C PRO A 319 17.76 -21.55 -56.74
N THR A 320 16.48 -21.39 -56.46
CA THR A 320 15.95 -20.20 -55.72
C THR A 320 15.63 -20.42 -54.22
N GLY A 321 15.81 -21.63 -53.67
CA GLY A 321 15.51 -21.96 -52.26
C GLY A 321 16.65 -22.63 -51.48
N GLY A 322 16.50 -22.69 -50.14
CA GLY A 322 17.42 -23.44 -49.25
C GLY A 322 17.31 -24.97 -49.39
N TYR A 323 16.24 -25.42 -50.03
CA TYR A 323 15.93 -26.78 -50.41
C TYR A 323 15.49 -26.79 -51.89
N ILE A 324 15.91 -27.78 -52.69
CA ILE A 324 15.52 -27.90 -54.10
C ILE A 324 14.43 -28.97 -54.22
N ILE A 325 13.23 -28.60 -54.67
CA ILE A 325 12.21 -29.57 -55.07
C ILE A 325 12.28 -29.74 -56.59
N ALA A 326 12.82 -30.86 -57.04
CA ALA A 326 12.85 -31.22 -58.45
C ALA A 326 11.53 -31.91 -58.82
N ALA A 327 10.77 -31.28 -59.72
CA ALA A 327 9.54 -31.83 -60.30
C ALA A 327 9.72 -31.98 -61.80
N ALA A 328 9.19 -33.09 -62.34
CA ALA A 328 9.11 -33.28 -63.78
C ALA A 328 8.14 -32.25 -64.38
N GLN A 329 8.43 -31.78 -65.56
CA GLN A 329 7.50 -31.07 -66.41
C GLN A 329 6.35 -32.01 -66.75
N ALA A 330 5.12 -31.49 -66.65
CA ALA A 330 3.92 -32.30 -66.81
C ALA A 330 3.90 -33.05 -68.16
N GLY A 331 3.81 -34.38 -68.10
CA GLY A 331 3.64 -35.25 -69.27
C GLY A 331 4.93 -35.61 -70.03
N VAL A 332 6.10 -35.37 -69.44
CA VAL A 332 7.40 -35.77 -69.98
C VAL A 332 8.22 -36.54 -68.94
N THR A 333 9.06 -37.45 -69.43
CA THR A 333 10.11 -38.07 -68.61
C THR A 333 11.27 -37.09 -68.57
N ASP A 334 11.64 -36.65 -67.37
CA ASP A 334 12.73 -35.70 -67.17
C ASP A 334 13.89 -36.35 -66.41
N ASP A 335 15.10 -36.11 -66.91
CA ASP A 335 16.33 -36.48 -66.22
C ASP A 335 16.88 -35.22 -65.53
N LEU A 336 17.24 -35.33 -64.25
CA LEU A 336 18.02 -34.30 -63.57
C LEU A 336 19.50 -34.65 -63.75
N ASP A 337 20.09 -34.11 -64.81
CA ASP A 337 21.48 -34.37 -65.20
C ASP A 337 22.49 -33.39 -64.55
N GLY A 338 21.99 -32.29 -63.98
CA GLY A 338 22.83 -31.31 -63.29
C GLY A 338 22.04 -30.30 -62.46
N ILE A 339 22.75 -29.64 -61.55
CA ILE A 339 22.28 -28.46 -60.81
C ILE A 339 23.31 -27.37 -61.01
N GLY A 340 22.87 -26.19 -61.45
CA GLY A 340 23.74 -25.05 -61.68
C GLY A 340 24.57 -24.65 -60.46
N GLY A 341 25.70 -23.97 -60.71
CA GLY A 341 26.65 -23.56 -59.66
C GLY A 341 26.00 -22.74 -58.54
N GLY A 342 26.38 -23.03 -57.27
CA GLY A 342 25.85 -22.36 -56.08
C GLY A 342 24.92 -23.22 -55.19
N ALA A 343 24.77 -24.51 -55.52
CA ALA A 343 23.94 -25.47 -54.81
C ALA A 343 24.66 -26.32 -53.72
N TYR A 344 25.91 -26.02 -53.40
CA TYR A 344 26.70 -26.79 -52.44
C TYR A 344 26.01 -26.87 -51.06
N GLY A 345 25.86 -28.09 -50.54
CA GLY A 345 25.27 -28.34 -49.21
C GLY A 345 23.75 -28.27 -49.14
N ARG A 346 23.03 -28.15 -50.27
CA ARG A 346 21.57 -28.16 -50.31
C ARG A 346 21.02 -29.58 -50.32
N ILE A 347 19.79 -29.74 -49.81
CA ILE A 347 19.05 -31.01 -49.84
C ILE A 347 18.07 -30.97 -51.03
N ILE A 348 17.91 -32.09 -51.74
CA ILE A 348 17.06 -32.23 -52.94
C ILE A 348 15.91 -33.22 -52.63
N VAL A 349 14.64 -32.81 -52.81
CA VAL A 349 13.45 -33.69 -52.71
C VAL A 349 13.08 -33.87 -54.15
N VAL A 350 13.12 -35.12 -54.60
CA VAL A 350 12.55 -35.49 -55.89
C VAL A 350 11.08 -35.86 -55.67
N ARG A 351 10.17 -35.17 -56.36
CA ARG A 351 8.75 -35.54 -56.38
C ARG A 351 8.35 -35.81 -57.82
N ALA A 352 8.12 -37.09 -58.14
CA ALA A 352 7.51 -37.49 -59.40
C ALA A 352 5.98 -37.46 -59.26
N ASP A 353 5.29 -36.90 -60.24
CA ASP A 353 3.84 -36.99 -60.35
C ASP A 353 3.42 -38.41 -60.81
N ALA A 354 2.13 -38.71 -60.66
CA ALA A 354 1.62 -40.04 -60.99
C ALA A 354 1.79 -40.38 -62.47
N GLY A 355 2.73 -41.28 -62.78
CA GLY A 355 3.05 -41.73 -64.14
C GLY A 355 4.40 -41.25 -64.65
N ASP A 356 5.06 -40.34 -63.93
CA ASP A 356 6.34 -39.77 -64.33
C ASP A 356 7.52 -40.49 -63.65
N THR A 357 8.68 -40.46 -64.30
CA THR A 357 9.94 -40.97 -63.75
C THR A 357 10.96 -39.84 -63.77
N ILE A 358 11.62 -39.62 -62.63
CA ILE A 358 12.74 -38.68 -62.54
C ILE A 358 14.00 -39.49 -62.28
N THR A 359 14.95 -39.42 -63.22
CA THR A 359 16.28 -40.02 -63.03
C THR A 359 17.22 -38.94 -62.51
N VAL A 360 17.77 -39.13 -61.30
CA VAL A 360 18.85 -38.26 -60.82
C VAL A 360 20.18 -38.85 -61.27
N ARG A 361 20.89 -38.16 -62.15
CA ARG A 361 22.26 -38.52 -62.52
C ARG A 361 23.21 -37.55 -61.84
N HIS A 362 24.12 -38.05 -61.00
CA HIS A 362 25.29 -37.25 -60.67
C HIS A 362 26.26 -37.40 -61.84
N ASN A 363 26.44 -36.35 -62.63
CA ASN A 363 27.46 -36.36 -63.66
C ASN A 363 28.52 -35.35 -63.26
N ASP A 364 29.34 -35.70 -62.27
CA ASP A 364 30.59 -34.98 -62.06
C ASP A 364 31.68 -35.72 -62.84
N ALA A 365 32.06 -35.16 -63.98
CA ALA A 365 33.37 -35.40 -64.56
C ALA A 365 34.39 -34.57 -63.76
N GLY A 366 34.58 -35.01 -62.51
CA GLY A 366 35.66 -34.59 -61.59
C GLY A 366 36.53 -35.78 -61.25
#